data_AF-A0A3C2AKV1-F1
#
_entry.id   AF-A0A3C2AKV1-F1
#
_cell.length_a   1.000
_cell.length_b   1.000
_cell.length_c   1.000
_cell.angle_alpha   90.00
_cell.angle_beta   90.00
_cell.angle_gamma   90.00
#
_symmetry.space_group_name_H-M   'P 1'
#
loop_
_entity.id
_entity.type
_entity.pdbx_description
1 polymer ?
#
loop_
_entity_poly.entity_id
_entity_poly.type
_entity_poly.pdbx_seq_one_letter_code
_entity_poly.pdbx_strand_id
1 'polypeptide(L)'
;MMNTVICNECGHPVDVEEAISKKLEIQYKHQFEEKQKKQQSALAAERVKLKEEQEKLNAAKEEQQAELEKQLELRLTTMKGKMEEEVMETMTEKMSSLQKENDKRKAENKQLREKEVGLMEREAQLKEEKEQMDLELKKKLLQSQHEIEQKAKAQERETFELEKVKLLKQIEDNKKLAEEMKRKAEQGSMQMQGEVQELALEELLQKTHVFDRITPVPKGVRGADCIQTVVNTAQRECGSIVYESKRTKAFTNDWVKKLKED
;
A
#
# COMPACT_ATOMS: atom_id res chain seq x y z
N MET A 1 101.94 49.48 111.54
CA MET A 1 103.08 49.24 112.44
C MET A 1 103.98 48.26 111.72
N MET A 2 105.21 48.66 111.38
CA MET A 2 106.13 47.87 110.56
C MET A 2 106.74 46.73 111.39
N ASN A 3 106.51 45.48 110.98
CA ASN A 3 107.08 44.27 111.60
C ASN A 3 108.19 43.72 110.71
N THR A 4 109.32 44.42 110.69
CA THR A 4 110.49 44.08 109.87
C THR A 4 111.58 43.49 110.76
N VAL A 5 111.97 42.23 110.51
CA VAL A 5 113.04 41.53 111.22
C VAL A 5 114.28 41.52 110.34
N ILE A 6 115.45 41.88 110.90
CA ILE A 6 116.72 41.99 110.16
C ILE A 6 117.34 40.59 110.02
N CYS A 7 117.65 40.19 108.79
CA CYS A 7 118.27 38.89 108.50
C CYS A 7 119.75 38.87 108.95
N ASN A 8 120.13 37.87 109.76
CA ASN A 8 121.48 37.71 110.32
C ASN A 8 122.55 37.27 109.31
N GLU A 9 122.22 37.04 108.03
CA GLU A 9 123.21 36.69 107.00
C GLU A 9 123.46 37.80 105.96
N CYS A 10 122.56 38.78 105.79
CA CYS A 10 122.71 39.79 104.74
C CYS A 10 122.14 41.19 105.06
N GLY A 11 121.69 41.44 106.30
CA GLY A 11 121.39 42.78 106.82
C GLY A 11 120.18 43.48 106.22
N HIS A 12 119.38 42.82 105.36
CA HIS A 12 118.15 43.41 104.81
C HIS A 12 116.95 43.23 105.76
N PRO A 13 116.03 44.21 105.83
CA PRO A 13 114.76 44.09 106.54
C PRO A 13 113.85 43.10 105.78
N VAL A 14 113.45 41.99 106.42
CA VAL A 14 112.51 41.02 105.83
C VAL A 14 111.14 41.21 106.47
N ASP A 15 110.13 41.46 105.64
CA ASP A 15 108.72 41.53 106.03
C ASP A 15 108.12 40.12 106.11
N VAL A 16 107.78 39.68 107.32
CA VAL A 16 107.36 38.31 107.63
C VAL A 16 105.97 38.01 107.04
N GLU A 17 105.10 39.03 106.88
CA GLU A 17 103.81 38.87 106.22
C GLU A 17 103.97 38.58 104.72
N GLU A 18 104.97 39.17 104.07
CA GLU A 18 105.20 38.98 102.63
C GLU A 18 105.73 37.57 102.30
N ALA A 19 106.57 37.00 103.18
CA ALA A 19 107.12 35.65 103.00
C ALA A 19 106.07 34.54 103.24
N ILE A 20 105.20 34.71 104.25
CA ILE A 20 104.10 33.78 104.53
C ILE A 20 103.00 33.88 103.47
N SER A 21 102.67 35.11 103.04
CA SER A 21 101.68 35.35 101.97
C SER A 21 102.12 34.74 100.64
N LYS A 22 103.40 34.88 100.25
CA LYS A 22 103.94 34.23 99.04
C LYS A 22 103.86 32.70 99.12
N LYS A 23 104.11 32.10 100.29
CA LYS A 23 104.03 30.63 100.47
C LYS A 23 102.59 30.11 100.42
N LEU A 24 101.65 30.85 101.00
CA LEU A 24 100.20 30.58 100.91
C LEU A 24 99.67 30.76 99.48
N GLU A 25 100.08 31.82 98.78
CA GLU A 25 99.71 32.03 97.37
C GLU A 25 100.19 30.89 96.48
N ILE A 26 101.42 30.39 96.68
CA ILE A 26 101.96 29.27 95.91
C ILE A 26 101.15 27.98 96.20
N GLN A 27 100.82 27.71 97.46
CA GLN A 27 99.99 26.54 97.80
C GLN A 27 98.56 26.64 97.25
N TYR A 28 97.92 27.82 97.34
CA TYR A 28 96.60 28.05 96.77
C TYR A 28 96.61 27.98 95.24
N LYS A 29 97.65 28.52 94.57
CA LYS A 29 97.83 28.38 93.12
C LYS A 29 97.96 26.91 92.73
N HIS A 30 98.78 26.13 93.43
CA HIS A 30 98.94 24.69 93.16
C HIS A 30 97.63 23.91 93.36
N GLN A 31 96.91 24.14 94.46
CA GLN A 31 95.61 23.49 94.71
C GLN A 31 94.54 23.89 93.68
N PHE A 32 94.54 25.16 93.25
CA PHE A 32 93.62 25.64 92.22
C PHE A 32 93.95 25.08 90.84
N GLU A 33 95.23 24.98 90.48
CA GLU A 33 95.71 24.33 89.26
C GLU A 33 95.37 22.84 89.24
N GLU A 34 95.55 22.12 90.35
CA GLU A 34 95.12 20.72 90.45
C GLU A 34 93.60 20.56 90.33
N LYS A 35 92.83 21.43 90.98
CA LYS A 35 91.37 21.41 90.89
C LYS A 35 90.89 21.74 89.47
N GLN A 36 91.52 22.70 88.79
CA GLN A 36 91.28 22.99 87.38
C GLN A 36 91.63 21.81 86.48
N LYS A 37 92.79 21.16 86.69
CA LYS A 37 93.17 19.96 85.92
C LYS A 37 92.18 18.81 86.14
N LYS A 38 91.71 18.59 87.36
CA LYS A 38 90.67 17.58 87.68
C LYS A 38 89.33 17.92 87.03
N GLN A 39 88.91 19.19 87.06
CA GLN A 39 87.68 19.61 86.38
C GLN A 39 87.79 19.53 84.85
N GLN A 40 88.92 19.94 84.27
CA GLN A 40 89.17 19.85 82.83
C GLN A 40 89.23 18.39 82.36
N SER A 41 89.87 17.50 83.12
CA SER A 41 89.90 16.06 82.79
C SER A 41 88.54 15.39 82.95
N ALA A 42 87.75 15.75 83.98
CA ALA A 42 86.38 15.27 84.14
C ALA A 42 85.46 15.74 82.98
N LEU A 43 85.51 17.03 82.63
CA LEU A 43 84.77 17.59 81.49
C LEU A 43 85.23 17.00 80.16
N ALA A 44 86.53 16.72 80.00
CA ALA A 44 87.04 16.05 78.80
C ALA A 44 86.53 14.62 78.71
N ALA A 45 86.53 13.86 79.81
CA ALA A 45 85.99 12.50 79.86
C ALA A 45 84.47 12.47 79.57
N GLU A 46 83.71 13.43 80.11
CA GLU A 46 82.27 13.55 79.83
C GLU A 46 81.99 13.93 78.38
N ARG A 47 82.79 14.84 77.78
CA ARG A 47 82.70 15.16 76.35
C ARG A 47 83.01 13.97 75.45
N VAL A 48 83.96 13.11 75.83
CA VAL A 48 84.26 11.88 75.08
C VAL A 48 83.08 10.90 75.16
N LYS A 49 82.54 10.67 76.36
CA LYS A 49 81.35 9.80 76.53
C LYS A 49 80.14 10.32 75.75
N LEU A 50 79.87 11.62 75.80
CA LEU A 50 78.75 12.23 75.09
C LEU A 50 78.93 12.15 73.56
N LYS A 51 80.16 12.25 73.05
CA LYS A 51 80.46 12.01 71.64
C LYS A 51 80.23 10.55 71.24
N GLU A 52 80.70 9.60 72.05
CA GLU A 52 80.48 8.17 71.79
C GLU A 52 78.98 7.81 71.83
N GLU A 53 78.20 8.37 72.76
CA GLU A 53 76.74 8.20 72.80
C GLU A 53 76.05 8.83 71.59
N GLN A 54 76.49 10.02 71.17
CA GLN A 54 75.94 10.70 69.98
C GLN A 54 76.24 9.91 68.69
N GLU A 55 77.45 9.35 68.56
CA GLU A 55 77.84 8.49 67.44
C GLU A 55 77.03 7.20 67.41
N LYS A 56 76.85 6.53 68.56
CA LYS A 56 75.98 5.34 68.67
C LYS A 56 74.53 5.65 68.33
N LEU A 57 74.00 6.78 68.79
CA LEU A 57 72.64 7.20 68.48
C LEU A 57 72.47 7.52 67.00
N ASN A 58 73.45 8.18 66.38
CA ASN A 58 73.41 8.48 64.95
C ASN A 58 73.49 7.20 64.12
N ALA A 59 74.40 6.28 64.47
CA ALA A 59 74.49 4.98 63.80
C ALA A 59 73.19 4.16 63.92
N ALA A 60 72.58 4.13 65.11
CA ALA A 60 71.30 3.46 65.30
C ALA A 60 70.15 4.11 64.52
N LYS A 61 70.15 5.44 64.37
CA LYS A 61 69.18 6.17 63.54
C LYS A 61 69.37 5.87 62.05
N GLU A 62 70.61 5.83 61.57
CA GLU A 62 70.93 5.49 60.18
C GLU A 62 70.51 4.05 59.86
N GLU A 63 70.79 3.10 60.77
CA GLU A 63 70.36 1.71 60.61
C GLU A 63 68.83 1.58 60.60
N GLN A 64 68.12 2.26 61.51
CA GLN A 64 66.66 2.28 61.53
C GLN A 64 66.07 2.93 60.28
N GLN A 65 66.68 4.02 59.78
CA GLN A 65 66.23 4.71 58.58
C GLN A 65 66.42 3.83 57.34
N ALA A 66 67.56 3.13 57.23
CA ALA A 66 67.83 2.21 56.12
C ALA A 66 66.86 1.01 56.12
N GLU A 67 66.57 0.43 57.29
CA GLU A 67 65.59 -0.66 57.40
C GLU A 67 64.17 -0.18 57.08
N LEU A 68 63.79 1.03 57.52
CA LEU A 68 62.50 1.62 57.20
C LEU A 68 62.36 1.89 55.70
N GLU A 69 63.39 2.44 55.06
CA GLU A 69 63.41 2.69 53.60
C GLU A 69 63.26 1.39 52.82
N LYS A 70 63.98 0.33 53.22
CA LYS A 70 63.87 -0.99 52.61
C LYS A 70 62.47 -1.59 52.76
N GLN A 71 61.85 -1.45 53.95
CA GLN A 71 60.48 -1.93 54.17
C GLN A 71 59.45 -1.11 53.37
N LEU A 72 59.65 0.20 53.25
CA LEU A 72 58.80 1.06 52.42
C LEU A 72 58.92 0.70 50.94
N GLU A 73 60.12 0.48 50.43
CA GLU A 73 60.35 0.08 49.03
C GLU A 73 59.73 -1.29 48.73
N LEU A 74 59.89 -2.26 49.63
CA LEU A 74 59.25 -3.58 49.50
C LEU A 74 57.71 -3.48 49.53
N ARG A 75 57.15 -2.66 50.41
CA ARG A 75 55.69 -2.43 50.46
C ARG A 75 55.19 -1.73 49.20
N LEU A 76 55.91 -0.73 48.70
CA LEU A 76 55.56 0.00 47.49
C LEU A 76 55.59 -0.91 46.26
N THR A 77 56.62 -1.74 46.11
CA THR A 77 56.72 -2.70 45.00
C THR A 77 55.62 -3.76 45.08
N THR A 78 55.34 -4.28 46.28
CA THR A 78 54.25 -5.25 46.49
C THR A 78 52.88 -4.64 46.20
N MET A 79 52.60 -3.42 46.68
CA MET A 79 51.34 -2.73 46.40
C MET A 79 51.17 -2.41 44.93
N LYS A 80 52.23 -1.96 44.25
CA LYS A 80 52.21 -1.73 42.79
C LYS A 80 51.89 -3.01 42.02
N GLY A 81 52.56 -4.12 42.36
CA GLY A 81 52.29 -5.42 41.72
C GLY A 81 50.85 -5.89 41.90
N LYS A 82 50.30 -5.78 43.12
CA LYS A 82 48.88 -6.12 43.36
C LYS A 82 47.91 -5.23 42.60
N MET A 83 48.18 -3.92 42.57
CA MET A 83 47.35 -2.97 41.82
C MET A 83 47.40 -3.26 40.31
N GLU A 84 48.57 -3.57 39.77
CA GLU A 84 48.73 -3.96 38.36
C GLU A 84 47.98 -5.26 38.04
N GLU A 85 48.02 -6.24 38.93
CA GLU A 85 47.29 -7.50 38.80
C GLU A 85 45.77 -7.29 38.83
N GLU A 86 45.25 -6.55 39.81
CA GLU A 86 43.81 -6.21 39.91
C GLU A 86 43.33 -5.41 38.70
N VAL A 87 44.13 -4.45 38.22
CA VAL A 87 43.81 -3.68 37.01
C VAL A 87 43.82 -4.58 35.77
N MET A 88 44.78 -5.50 35.66
CA MET A 88 44.85 -6.42 34.53
C MET A 88 43.69 -7.42 34.54
N GLU A 89 43.33 -7.97 35.69
CA GLU A 89 42.18 -8.87 35.85
C GLU A 89 40.88 -8.15 35.46
N THR A 90 40.60 -6.99 36.05
CA THR A 90 39.39 -6.23 35.73
C THR A 90 39.34 -5.78 34.28
N MET A 91 40.48 -5.45 33.67
CA MET A 91 40.55 -5.08 32.26
C MET A 91 40.33 -6.29 31.35
N THR A 92 40.91 -7.45 31.65
CA THR A 92 40.71 -8.68 30.88
C THR A 92 39.28 -9.18 30.95
N GLU A 93 38.63 -9.10 32.12
CA GLU A 93 37.20 -9.38 32.27
C GLU A 93 36.33 -8.45 31.41
N LYS A 94 36.57 -7.13 31.50
CA LYS A 94 35.85 -6.13 30.68
C LYS A 94 36.07 -6.35 29.19
N MET A 95 37.30 -6.64 28.77
CA MET A 95 37.61 -6.91 27.37
C MET A 95 36.92 -8.19 26.89
N SER A 96 36.92 -9.26 27.70
CA SER A 96 36.21 -10.51 27.38
C SER A 96 34.70 -10.31 27.28
N SER A 97 34.12 -9.53 28.20
CA SER A 97 32.71 -9.14 28.18
C SER A 97 32.34 -8.36 26.92
N LEU A 98 33.10 -7.30 26.60
CA LEU A 98 32.88 -6.46 25.42
C LEU A 98 33.05 -7.26 24.13
N GLN A 99 34.03 -8.17 24.07
CA GLN A 99 34.24 -9.03 22.92
C GLN A 99 33.04 -9.96 22.70
N LYS A 100 32.55 -10.62 23.76
CA LYS A 100 31.35 -11.46 23.71
C LYS A 100 30.12 -10.67 23.27
N GLU A 101 29.93 -9.45 23.78
CA GLU A 101 28.82 -8.60 23.38
C GLU A 101 28.91 -8.19 21.90
N ASN A 102 30.11 -7.84 21.43
CA ASN A 102 30.34 -7.47 20.04
C ASN A 102 30.07 -8.65 19.10
N ASP A 103 30.55 -9.84 19.44
CA ASP A 103 30.31 -11.04 18.64
C ASP A 103 28.82 -11.44 18.62
N LYS A 104 28.12 -11.28 19.74
CA LYS A 104 26.66 -11.44 19.80
C LYS A 104 25.94 -10.43 18.90
N ARG A 105 26.29 -9.14 19.00
CA ARG A 105 25.71 -8.08 18.17
C ARG A 105 25.99 -8.31 16.68
N LYS A 106 27.18 -8.78 16.31
CA LYS A 106 27.51 -9.15 14.92
C LYS A 106 26.65 -10.30 14.41
N ALA A 107 26.46 -11.35 15.22
CA ALA A 107 25.60 -12.48 14.88
C ALA A 107 24.14 -12.04 14.69
N GLU A 108 23.61 -11.22 15.61
CA GLU A 108 22.27 -10.64 15.49
C GLU A 108 22.13 -9.76 14.25
N ASN A 109 23.13 -8.92 13.94
CA ASN A 109 23.11 -8.07 12.75
C ASN A 109 23.12 -8.91 11.46
N LYS A 110 23.89 -10.00 11.43
CA LYS A 110 23.90 -10.94 10.30
C LYS A 110 22.53 -11.59 10.10
N GLN A 111 21.92 -12.09 11.17
CA GLN A 111 20.58 -12.68 11.12
C GLN A 111 19.51 -11.69 10.67
N LEU A 112 19.59 -10.43 11.13
CA LEU A 112 18.67 -9.37 10.71
C LEU A 112 18.81 -9.07 9.21
N ARG A 113 20.04 -8.97 8.70
CA ARG A 113 20.29 -8.77 7.26
C ARG A 113 19.77 -9.95 6.43
N GLU A 114 19.98 -11.18 6.86
CA GLU A 114 19.44 -12.37 6.18
C GLU A 114 17.90 -12.35 6.15
N LYS A 115 17.25 -11.98 7.25
CA LYS A 115 15.79 -11.80 7.29
C LYS A 115 15.32 -10.66 6.39
N GLU A 116 16.03 -9.55 6.35
CA GLU A 116 15.71 -8.40 5.51
C GLU A 116 15.76 -8.76 4.02
N VAL A 117 16.82 -9.46 3.60
CA VAL A 117 16.93 -9.99 2.23
C VAL A 117 15.78 -10.96 1.92
N GLY A 118 15.49 -11.91 2.82
CA GLY A 118 14.39 -12.85 2.61
C GLY A 118 13.00 -12.17 2.55
N LEU A 119 12.80 -11.07 3.30
CA LEU A 119 11.59 -10.26 3.20
C LEU A 119 11.50 -9.52 1.87
N MET A 120 12.60 -8.91 1.41
CA MET A 120 12.65 -8.24 0.10
C MET A 120 12.37 -9.20 -1.06
N GLU A 121 12.97 -10.40 -1.03
CA GLU A 121 12.71 -11.44 -2.05
C GLU A 121 11.23 -11.86 -2.05
N ARG A 122 10.63 -12.06 -0.87
CA ARG A 122 9.22 -12.42 -0.74
C ARG A 122 8.30 -11.30 -1.21
N GLU A 123 8.63 -10.04 -0.93
CA GLU A 123 7.86 -8.88 -1.41
C GLU A 123 7.92 -8.78 -2.94
N ALA A 124 9.10 -9.00 -3.54
CA ALA A 124 9.26 -9.03 -4.98
C ALA A 124 8.43 -10.15 -5.62
N GLN A 125 8.47 -11.37 -5.06
CA GLN A 125 7.66 -12.50 -5.54
C GLN A 125 6.16 -12.22 -5.45
N LEU A 126 5.67 -11.69 -4.32
CA LEU A 126 4.26 -11.34 -4.15
C LEU A 126 3.81 -10.26 -5.13
N LYS A 127 4.69 -9.31 -5.45
CA LYS A 127 4.40 -8.27 -6.45
C LYS A 127 4.29 -8.86 -7.85
N GLU A 128 5.23 -9.73 -8.24
CA GLU A 128 5.19 -10.43 -9.53
C GLU A 128 3.95 -11.32 -9.65
N GLU A 129 3.62 -12.11 -8.63
CA GLU A 129 2.40 -12.93 -8.59
C GLU A 129 1.14 -12.07 -8.74
N LYS A 130 1.09 -10.92 -8.06
CA LYS A 130 -0.04 -9.99 -8.16
C LYS A 130 -0.18 -9.40 -9.57
N GLU A 131 0.94 -8.97 -10.16
CA GLU A 131 0.95 -8.45 -11.54
C GLU A 131 0.52 -9.53 -12.55
N GLN A 132 0.98 -10.78 -12.36
CA GLN A 132 0.56 -11.91 -13.18
C GLN A 132 -0.93 -12.22 -13.00
N MET A 133 -1.43 -12.24 -11.77
CA MET A 133 -2.85 -12.45 -11.47
C MET A 133 -3.73 -11.37 -12.09
N ASP A 134 -3.33 -10.09 -12.00
CA ASP A 134 -4.03 -8.97 -12.60
C ASP A 134 -4.04 -9.09 -14.14
N LEU A 135 -2.94 -9.53 -14.75
CA LEU A 135 -2.87 -9.76 -16.19
C LEU A 135 -3.78 -10.91 -16.63
N GLU A 136 -3.78 -12.03 -15.90
CA GLU A 136 -4.67 -13.16 -16.15
C GLU A 136 -6.13 -12.79 -16.00
N LEU A 137 -6.48 -12.01 -14.98
CA LEU A 137 -7.84 -11.50 -14.78
C LEU A 137 -8.27 -10.62 -15.96
N LYS A 138 -7.41 -9.69 -16.40
CA LYS A 138 -7.68 -8.85 -17.58
C LYS A 138 -7.88 -9.70 -18.84
N LYS A 139 -7.05 -10.73 -19.05
CA LYS A 139 -7.21 -11.66 -20.18
C LYS A 139 -8.55 -12.40 -20.12
N LYS A 140 -8.93 -12.94 -18.95
CA LYS A 140 -10.22 -13.63 -18.76
C LYS A 140 -11.41 -12.69 -18.98
N LEU A 141 -11.31 -11.43 -18.52
CA LEU A 141 -12.36 -10.43 -18.74
C LEU A 141 -12.51 -10.10 -20.23
N LEU A 142 -11.42 -9.92 -20.96
CA LEU A 142 -11.47 -9.68 -22.41
C LEU A 142 -12.04 -10.88 -23.16
N GLN A 143 -11.65 -12.10 -22.80
CA GLN A 143 -12.22 -13.33 -23.37
C GLN A 143 -13.73 -13.42 -23.09
N SER A 144 -14.14 -13.19 -21.85
CA SER A 144 -15.56 -13.19 -21.47
C SER A 144 -16.36 -12.11 -22.20
N GLN A 145 -15.82 -10.90 -22.35
CA GLN A 145 -16.46 -9.84 -23.15
C GLN A 145 -16.63 -10.27 -24.60
N HIS A 146 -15.59 -10.87 -25.20
CA HIS A 146 -15.66 -11.35 -26.57
C HIS A 146 -16.70 -12.46 -26.74
N GLU A 147 -16.77 -13.42 -25.80
CA GLU A 147 -17.80 -14.46 -25.81
C GLU A 147 -19.22 -13.90 -25.67
N ILE A 148 -19.41 -12.90 -24.80
CA ILE A 148 -20.70 -12.21 -24.63
C ILE A 148 -21.08 -11.48 -25.91
N GLU A 149 -20.14 -10.75 -26.53
CA GLU A 149 -20.37 -10.03 -27.77
C GLU A 149 -20.72 -10.98 -28.93
N GLN A 150 -20.01 -12.11 -29.06
CA GLN A 150 -20.32 -13.13 -30.06
C GLN A 150 -21.71 -13.75 -29.83
N LYS A 151 -22.05 -14.09 -28.58
CA LYS A 151 -23.38 -14.62 -28.25
C LYS A 151 -24.48 -13.61 -28.54
N ALA A 152 -24.30 -12.35 -28.17
CA ALA A 152 -25.26 -11.28 -28.45
C ALA A 152 -25.45 -11.07 -29.95
N LYS A 153 -24.36 -11.03 -30.74
CA LYS A 153 -24.43 -10.93 -32.21
C LYS A 153 -25.11 -12.15 -32.85
N ALA A 154 -24.85 -13.35 -32.35
CA ALA A 154 -25.49 -14.56 -32.84
C ALA A 154 -27.00 -14.55 -32.53
N GLN A 155 -27.38 -14.20 -31.30
CA GLN A 155 -28.78 -14.07 -30.90
C GLN A 155 -29.51 -12.99 -31.71
N GLU A 156 -28.91 -11.81 -31.90
CA GLU A 156 -29.47 -10.73 -32.71
C GLU A 156 -29.68 -11.15 -34.17
N ARG A 157 -28.72 -11.88 -34.75
CA ARG A 157 -28.87 -12.42 -36.11
C ARG A 157 -30.02 -13.41 -36.20
N GLU A 158 -30.12 -14.32 -35.24
CA GLU A 158 -31.19 -15.32 -35.20
C GLU A 158 -32.57 -14.67 -35.03
N THR A 159 -32.71 -13.70 -34.12
CA THR A 159 -33.98 -12.97 -33.93
C THR A 159 -34.33 -12.16 -35.17
N PHE A 160 -33.36 -11.46 -35.77
CA PHE A 160 -33.57 -10.70 -36.99
C PHE A 160 -33.96 -11.59 -38.18
N GLU A 161 -33.33 -12.77 -38.32
CA GLU A 161 -33.63 -13.70 -39.40
C GLU A 161 -35.03 -14.30 -39.26
N LEU A 162 -35.44 -14.66 -38.03
CA LEU A 162 -36.81 -15.07 -37.72
C LEU A 162 -37.83 -13.97 -38.03
N GLU A 163 -37.55 -12.72 -37.62
CA GLU A 163 -38.43 -11.58 -37.87
C GLU A 163 -38.53 -11.27 -39.37
N LYS A 164 -37.42 -11.35 -40.10
CA LYS A 164 -37.37 -11.20 -41.56
C LYS A 164 -38.23 -12.27 -42.24
N VAL A 165 -38.12 -13.53 -41.85
CA VAL A 165 -38.93 -14.62 -42.40
C VAL A 165 -40.42 -14.38 -42.11
N LYS A 166 -40.76 -13.94 -40.90
CA LYS A 166 -42.13 -13.60 -40.52
C LYS A 166 -42.69 -12.46 -41.38
N LEU A 167 -41.92 -11.39 -41.56
CA LEU A 167 -42.30 -10.24 -42.39
C LEU A 167 -42.44 -10.63 -43.87
N LEU A 168 -41.52 -11.42 -44.42
CA LEU A 168 -41.61 -11.91 -45.80
C LEU A 168 -42.86 -12.76 -46.02
N LYS A 169 -43.19 -13.65 -45.07
CA LYS A 169 -44.43 -14.43 -45.14
C LYS A 169 -45.67 -13.53 -45.07
N GLN A 170 -45.67 -12.54 -44.19
CA GLN A 170 -46.77 -11.59 -44.07
C GLN A 170 -46.96 -10.75 -45.35
N ILE A 171 -45.87 -10.35 -46.01
CA ILE A 171 -45.91 -9.67 -47.31
C ILE A 171 -46.51 -10.58 -48.38
N GLU A 172 -46.08 -11.85 -48.44
CA GLU A 172 -46.59 -12.82 -49.40
C GLU A 172 -48.09 -13.09 -49.19
N ASP A 173 -48.52 -13.28 -47.94
CA ASP A 173 -49.93 -13.49 -47.59
C ASP A 173 -50.78 -12.24 -47.92
N ASN A 174 -50.29 -11.04 -47.62
CA ASN A 174 -50.95 -9.78 -47.98
C ASN A 174 -51.04 -9.60 -49.51
N LYS A 175 -50.02 -10.00 -50.25
CA LYS A 175 -50.01 -9.93 -51.72
C LYS A 175 -51.08 -10.85 -52.31
N LYS A 176 -51.19 -12.08 -51.83
CA LYS A 176 -52.25 -13.02 -52.23
C LYS A 176 -53.63 -12.47 -51.90
N LEU A 177 -53.83 -11.93 -50.70
CA LEU A 177 -55.09 -11.31 -50.30
C LEU A 177 -55.46 -10.12 -51.20
N ALA A 178 -54.48 -9.29 -51.56
CA ALA A 178 -54.67 -8.16 -52.47
C ALA A 178 -55.05 -8.62 -53.90
N GLU A 179 -54.41 -9.67 -54.41
CA GLU A 179 -54.76 -10.28 -55.70
C GLU A 179 -56.18 -10.87 -55.69
N GLU A 180 -56.58 -11.56 -54.62
CA GLU A 180 -57.94 -12.07 -54.46
C GLU A 180 -58.98 -10.95 -54.35
N MET A 181 -58.71 -9.90 -53.57
CA MET A 181 -59.58 -8.73 -53.47
C MET A 181 -59.73 -8.02 -54.82
N LYS A 182 -58.62 -7.88 -55.57
CA LYS A 182 -58.65 -7.32 -56.92
C LYS A 182 -59.54 -8.15 -57.85
N ARG A 183 -59.40 -9.48 -57.83
CA ARG A 183 -60.24 -10.39 -58.63
C ARG A 183 -61.73 -10.29 -58.26
N LYS A 184 -62.04 -10.23 -56.97
CA LYS A 184 -63.42 -10.08 -56.49
C LYS A 184 -64.02 -8.72 -56.86
N ALA A 185 -63.24 -7.65 -56.76
CA ALA A 185 -63.66 -6.30 -57.15
C ALA A 185 -63.91 -6.20 -58.66
N GLU A 186 -63.03 -6.79 -59.48
CA GLU A 186 -63.21 -6.86 -60.94
C GLU A 186 -64.47 -7.66 -61.32
N GLN A 187 -64.71 -8.80 -60.67
CA GLN A 187 -65.90 -9.63 -60.93
C GLN A 187 -67.21 -8.93 -60.47
N GLY A 188 -67.20 -8.28 -59.30
CA GLY A 188 -68.34 -7.50 -58.81
C GLY A 188 -68.63 -6.28 -59.68
N SER A 189 -67.61 -5.64 -60.26
CA SER A 189 -67.79 -4.51 -61.17
C SER A 189 -68.50 -4.89 -62.47
N MET A 190 -68.17 -6.06 -63.06
CA MET A 190 -68.88 -6.54 -64.26
C MET A 190 -70.35 -6.85 -63.99
N GLN A 191 -70.67 -7.48 -62.86
CA GLN A 191 -72.05 -7.78 -62.51
C GLN A 191 -72.84 -6.49 -62.24
N MET A 192 -72.29 -5.58 -61.43
CA MET A 192 -72.92 -4.28 -61.14
C MET A 192 -73.17 -3.46 -62.42
N GLN A 193 -72.29 -3.53 -63.42
CA GLN A 193 -72.51 -2.87 -64.70
C GLN A 193 -73.72 -3.41 -65.49
N GLY A 194 -73.97 -4.71 -65.44
CA GLY A 194 -75.16 -5.31 -66.08
C GLY A 194 -76.45 -4.90 -65.37
N GLU A 195 -76.44 -4.97 -64.04
CA GLU A 195 -77.61 -4.61 -63.21
C GLU A 195 -78.01 -3.14 -63.36
N VAL A 196 -77.03 -2.23 -63.47
CA VAL A 196 -77.29 -0.81 -63.73
C VAL A 196 -77.91 -0.60 -65.12
N GLN A 197 -77.52 -1.41 -66.11
CA GLN A 197 -78.05 -1.30 -67.47
C GLN A 197 -79.51 -1.79 -67.56
N GLU A 198 -79.84 -2.90 -66.90
CA GLU A 198 -81.20 -3.42 -66.79
C GLU A 198 -82.12 -2.38 -66.14
N LEU A 199 -81.70 -1.82 -64.99
CA LEU A 199 -82.45 -0.77 -64.29
C LEU A 199 -82.66 0.48 -65.17
N ALA A 200 -81.63 0.90 -65.91
CA ALA A 200 -81.74 2.05 -66.81
C ALA A 200 -82.70 1.80 -67.98
N LEU A 201 -82.76 0.56 -68.51
CA LEU A 201 -83.69 0.17 -69.56
C LEU A 201 -85.14 0.19 -69.05
N GLU A 202 -85.38 -0.39 -67.87
CA GLU A 202 -86.70 -0.38 -67.24
C GLU A 202 -87.21 1.05 -67.02
N GLU A 203 -86.37 1.91 -66.45
CA GLU A 203 -86.73 3.31 -66.21
C GLU A 203 -87.03 4.06 -67.52
N LEU A 204 -86.27 3.79 -68.58
CA LEU A 204 -86.49 4.39 -69.90
C LEU A 204 -87.82 3.96 -70.52
N LEU A 205 -88.13 2.67 -70.46
CA LEU A 205 -89.37 2.12 -70.99
C LEU A 205 -90.58 2.65 -70.21
N GLN A 206 -90.50 2.73 -68.88
CA GLN A 206 -91.59 3.25 -68.05
C GLN A 206 -91.88 4.72 -68.34
N LYS A 207 -90.84 5.53 -68.57
CA LYS A 207 -90.99 6.95 -68.93
C LYS A 207 -91.59 7.14 -70.32
N THR A 208 -91.25 6.27 -71.27
CA THR A 208 -91.66 6.40 -72.67
C THR A 208 -93.06 5.85 -72.90
N HIS A 209 -93.41 4.75 -72.22
CA HIS A 209 -94.67 4.01 -72.39
C HIS A 209 -95.46 3.98 -71.08
N VAL A 210 -95.98 5.14 -70.69
CA VAL A 210 -96.63 5.36 -69.37
C VAL A 210 -97.87 4.48 -69.15
N PHE A 211 -98.57 4.07 -70.22
CA PHE A 211 -99.77 3.23 -70.12
C PHE A 211 -99.46 1.73 -70.16
N ASP A 212 -98.25 1.35 -70.54
CA ASP A 212 -97.84 -0.04 -70.67
C ASP A 212 -97.33 -0.57 -69.33
N ARG A 213 -97.42 -1.89 -69.14
CA ARG A 213 -96.93 -2.55 -67.93
C ARG A 213 -95.58 -3.19 -68.21
N ILE A 214 -94.54 -2.70 -67.56
CA ILE A 214 -93.19 -3.27 -67.68
C ILE A 214 -92.94 -4.17 -66.47
N THR A 215 -92.66 -5.43 -66.75
CA THR A 215 -92.41 -6.46 -65.73
C THR A 215 -90.95 -6.94 -65.86
N PRO A 216 -90.12 -6.77 -64.82
CA PRO A 216 -88.76 -7.28 -64.82
C PRO A 216 -88.76 -8.80 -64.63
N VAL A 217 -87.85 -9.49 -65.31
CA VAL A 217 -87.67 -10.94 -65.12
C VAL A 217 -86.66 -11.17 -63.99
N PRO A 218 -86.98 -11.97 -62.94
CA PRO A 218 -86.07 -12.18 -61.82
C PRO A 218 -84.75 -12.84 -62.22
N LYS A 219 -83.65 -12.36 -61.62
CA LYS A 219 -82.31 -12.94 -61.81
C LYS A 219 -82.30 -14.43 -61.47
N GLY A 220 -81.85 -15.26 -62.42
CA GLY A 220 -81.75 -16.71 -62.27
C GLY A 220 -82.82 -17.51 -63.03
N VAL A 221 -83.82 -16.85 -63.59
CA VAL A 221 -84.77 -17.44 -64.55
C VAL A 221 -84.24 -17.23 -65.97
N ARG A 222 -84.32 -18.25 -66.83
CA ARG A 222 -84.03 -18.08 -68.26
C ARG A 222 -85.17 -17.29 -68.89
N GLY A 223 -84.84 -16.17 -69.50
CA GLY A 223 -85.81 -15.18 -69.95
C GLY A 223 -85.10 -13.88 -70.28
N ALA A 224 -85.77 -13.03 -71.05
CA ALA A 224 -85.28 -11.71 -71.41
C ALA A 224 -85.17 -10.77 -70.19
N ASP A 225 -84.40 -9.69 -70.32
CA ASP A 225 -84.22 -8.71 -69.25
C ASP A 225 -85.56 -8.12 -68.74
N CYS A 226 -86.44 -7.67 -69.63
CA CYS A 226 -87.76 -7.18 -69.23
C CYS A 226 -88.84 -7.41 -70.30
N ILE A 227 -90.09 -7.49 -69.85
CA ILE A 227 -91.26 -7.72 -70.71
C ILE A 227 -92.21 -6.54 -70.56
N GLN A 228 -92.51 -5.88 -71.68
CA GLN A 228 -93.49 -4.82 -71.78
C GLN A 228 -94.81 -5.39 -72.30
N THR A 229 -95.85 -5.36 -71.48
CA THR A 229 -97.22 -5.65 -71.90
C THR A 229 -97.83 -4.36 -72.43
N VAL A 230 -98.12 -4.32 -73.72
CA VAL A 230 -98.67 -3.16 -74.41
C VAL A 230 -100.16 -3.07 -74.14
N VAL A 231 -100.62 -1.93 -73.64
CA VAL A 231 -102.01 -1.69 -73.26
C VAL A 231 -102.59 -0.56 -74.11
N ASN A 232 -103.75 -0.80 -74.73
CA ASN A 232 -104.41 0.24 -75.52
C ASN A 232 -105.14 1.28 -74.65
N THR A 233 -105.64 2.32 -75.29
CA THR A 233 -106.43 3.39 -74.65
C THR A 233 -107.72 2.92 -73.99
N ALA A 234 -108.22 1.71 -74.32
CA ALA A 234 -109.35 1.06 -73.68
C ALA A 234 -108.93 0.13 -72.53
N GLN A 235 -107.68 0.23 -72.05
CA GLN A 235 -107.08 -0.59 -70.99
C GLN A 235 -107.09 -2.10 -71.27
N ARG A 236 -107.06 -2.51 -72.55
CA ARG A 236 -106.94 -3.91 -72.94
C ARG A 236 -105.52 -4.22 -73.40
N GLU A 237 -105.02 -5.37 -72.95
CA GLU A 237 -103.73 -5.90 -73.35
C GLU A 237 -103.77 -6.31 -74.82
N CYS A 238 -102.85 -5.75 -75.61
CA CYS A 238 -102.80 -5.94 -77.06
C CYS A 238 -101.66 -6.84 -77.52
N GLY A 239 -100.69 -7.10 -76.65
CA GLY A 239 -99.54 -7.95 -76.91
C GLY A 239 -98.43 -7.70 -75.91
N SER A 240 -97.35 -8.47 -76.03
CA SER A 240 -96.15 -8.32 -75.24
C SER A 240 -94.94 -8.07 -76.14
N ILE A 241 -94.04 -7.21 -75.70
CA ILE A 241 -92.73 -6.98 -76.31
C ILE A 241 -91.68 -7.42 -75.30
N VAL A 242 -90.74 -8.24 -75.77
CA VAL A 242 -89.68 -8.83 -74.97
C VAL A 242 -88.40 -8.06 -75.26
N TYR A 243 -87.75 -7.54 -74.22
CA TYR A 243 -86.55 -6.72 -74.33
C TYR A 243 -85.35 -7.43 -73.72
N GLU A 244 -84.28 -7.47 -74.49
CA GLU A 244 -82.97 -7.96 -74.08
C GLU A 244 -81.94 -6.89 -74.35
N SER A 245 -81.17 -6.52 -73.34
CA SER A 245 -80.09 -5.55 -73.40
C SER A 245 -78.74 -6.22 -73.24
N LYS A 246 -77.82 -5.84 -74.12
CA LYS A 246 -76.43 -6.28 -74.06
C LYS A 246 -75.51 -5.11 -74.36
N ARG A 247 -74.60 -4.83 -73.43
CA ARG A 247 -73.50 -3.89 -73.67
C ARG A 247 -72.30 -4.63 -74.23
N THR A 248 -72.17 -4.61 -75.55
CA THR A 248 -71.08 -5.27 -76.28
C THR A 248 -70.61 -4.42 -77.45
N LYS A 249 -69.35 -4.61 -77.87
CA LYS A 249 -68.80 -4.03 -79.10
C LYS A 249 -69.05 -4.90 -80.34
N ALA A 250 -69.30 -6.19 -80.14
CA ALA A 250 -69.54 -7.16 -81.21
C ALA A 250 -70.85 -7.90 -80.94
N PHE A 251 -71.83 -7.72 -81.83
CA PHE A 251 -73.12 -8.40 -81.77
C PHE A 251 -73.01 -9.81 -82.34
N THR A 252 -73.59 -10.81 -81.68
CA THR A 252 -73.59 -12.20 -82.16
C THR A 252 -75.01 -12.73 -82.36
N ASN A 253 -75.22 -13.47 -83.45
CA ASN A 253 -76.55 -13.97 -83.83
C ASN A 253 -77.09 -15.04 -82.87
N ASP A 254 -76.25 -15.62 -82.03
CA ASP A 254 -76.68 -16.63 -81.05
C ASP A 254 -77.53 -16.02 -79.92
N TRP A 255 -77.39 -14.72 -79.63
CA TRP A 255 -78.26 -14.04 -78.66
C TRP A 255 -79.70 -13.92 -79.16
N VAL A 256 -79.88 -13.69 -80.47
CA VAL A 256 -81.21 -13.63 -81.09
C VAL A 256 -81.89 -15.00 -81.07
N LYS A 257 -81.12 -16.09 -81.23
CA LYS A 257 -81.67 -17.44 -81.13
C LYS A 257 -82.13 -17.73 -79.70
N LYS A 258 -81.31 -17.41 -78.70
CA LYS A 258 -81.67 -17.59 -77.28
C LYS A 258 -82.92 -16.80 -76.90
N LEU A 259 -82.97 -15.51 -77.27
CA LEU A 259 -84.14 -14.66 -77.00
C LEU A 259 -85.45 -15.15 -77.65
N LYS A 260 -85.37 -15.96 -78.71
CA LYS A 260 -86.56 -16.56 -79.34
C LYS A 260 -86.98 -17.87 -78.66
N GLU A 261 -86.05 -18.54 -77.98
CA GLU A 261 -86.31 -19.75 -77.20
C GLU A 261 -86.84 -19.38 -75.81
N ASP A 262 -86.43 -18.22 -75.29
CA ASP A 262 -86.88 -17.56 -74.06
C ASP A 262 -88.26 -16.88 -74.25
#